data_AF-H1VFE6-F1
#
_entry.id   AF-H1VFE6-F1
#
_cell.length_a   1.000
_cell.length_b   1.000
_cell.length_c   1.000
_cell.angle_alpha   90.00
_cell.angle_beta   90.00
_cell.angle_gamma   90.00
#
_symmetry.space_group_name_H-M   'P 1'
#
loop_
_entity.id
_entity.type
_entity.pdbx_description
1 polymer ?
#
loop_
_entity_poly.entity_id
_entity_poly.type
_entity_poly.pdbx_seq_one_letter_code
_entity_poly.pdbx_strand_id
1 'polypeptide(L)'
;MAMNVDSKKTLGVERHCLVTVGATARFTQLLTEVLGSTFLDFIAANRYTHLTLQCGDDYDHFSRHVLPPLLERYPTLQITAFAFVDDLAVEMAKCRAHPGLREAGVVICHAGTGTILDGMRVGVPLVVVPNPTLKDNHQVELAEEIQRQGYGIWGRLGDISWALEQLALLLDKTERQFSPHPVANEVAPLNVDLWQVSGAMMGRYSGEPTTAFKAPAKVEGSEGSITGARREVQREEVAQMTMD
;
A
#
# COMPACT_ATOMS: atom_id res chain seq x y z
N MET A 1 39.41 21.04 -6.30
CA MET A 1 39.38 19.65 -5.81
C MET A 1 37.98 19.39 -5.24
N ALA A 2 37.06 18.94 -6.09
CA ALA A 2 35.75 18.47 -5.64
C ALA A 2 35.90 16.99 -5.35
N MET A 3 35.83 16.61 -4.07
CA MET A 3 35.91 15.21 -3.67
C MET A 3 34.57 14.55 -3.94
N ASN A 4 34.60 13.64 -4.90
CA ASN A 4 33.54 12.72 -5.25
C ASN A 4 33.26 11.85 -4.02
N VAL A 5 32.12 12.06 -3.36
CA VAL A 5 31.64 11.16 -2.32
C VAL A 5 30.89 10.03 -3.03
N ASP A 6 31.68 9.12 -3.62
CA ASP A 6 31.22 7.79 -4.01
C ASP A 6 30.93 7.02 -2.73
N SER A 7 29.72 7.20 -2.20
CA SER A 7 29.16 6.34 -1.16
C SER A 7 29.06 4.94 -1.73
N LYS A 8 30.00 4.07 -1.34
CA LYS A 8 29.98 2.63 -1.61
C LYS A 8 28.61 2.05 -1.24
N LYS A 9 27.75 1.88 -2.24
CA LYS A 9 26.47 1.18 -2.13
C LYS A 9 26.81 -0.29 -1.86
N THR A 10 26.59 -0.74 -0.63
CA THR A 10 26.55 -2.18 -0.34
C THR A 10 25.52 -2.79 -1.29
N LEU A 11 25.96 -3.76 -2.11
CA LEU A 11 25.11 -4.55 -3.00
C LEU A 11 24.22 -5.50 -2.17
N GLY A 12 23.37 -4.92 -1.33
CA GLY A 12 22.29 -5.58 -0.62
C GLY A 12 20.97 -5.22 -1.28
N VAL A 13 20.04 -6.17 -1.31
CA VAL A 13 18.67 -5.94 -1.78
C VAL A 13 18.04 -4.87 -0.88
N GLU A 14 17.47 -3.81 -1.46
CA GLU A 14 16.93 -2.70 -0.67
C GLU A 14 15.63 -3.14 0.03
N ARG A 15 15.47 -2.79 1.29
CA ARG A 15 14.23 -3.00 2.05
C ARG A 15 13.78 -1.67 2.66
N HIS A 16 12.55 -1.28 2.33
CA HIS A 16 11.99 0.04 2.64
C HIS A 16 10.93 -0.05 3.73
N CYS A 17 11.02 0.80 4.74
CA CYS A 17 10.00 1.02 5.75
C CYS A 17 9.44 2.43 5.56
N LEU A 18 8.15 2.54 5.22
CA LEU A 18 7.46 3.82 5.10
C LEU A 18 6.55 3.99 6.31
N VAL A 19 6.67 5.11 7.02
CA VAL A 19 5.76 5.50 8.09
C VAL A 19 4.94 6.70 7.65
N THR A 20 3.62 6.61 7.79
CA THR A 20 2.71 7.69 7.40
C THR A 20 1.64 7.96 8.47
N VAL A 21 1.57 9.21 8.91
CA VAL A 21 0.55 9.71 9.85
C VAL A 21 -0.70 10.23 9.15
N GLY A 22 -0.75 10.18 7.81
CA GLY A 22 -1.84 10.73 7.01
C GLY A 22 -1.79 12.25 6.81
N ALA A 23 -2.87 12.78 6.22
CA ALA A 23 -3.01 14.20 5.88
C ALA A 23 -3.74 15.00 6.98
N THR A 24 -4.64 14.35 7.73
CA THR A 24 -5.69 15.04 8.48
C THR A 24 -5.43 15.18 9.98
N ALA A 25 -4.56 14.34 10.56
CA ALA A 25 -4.31 14.34 11.99
C ALA A 25 -2.82 14.24 12.30
N ARG A 26 -2.36 15.06 13.25
CA ARG A 26 -1.01 14.95 13.78
C ARG A 26 -0.92 13.69 14.64
N PHE A 27 0.07 12.85 14.39
CA PHE A 27 0.32 11.65 15.17
C PHE A 27 1.77 11.57 15.64
N THR A 28 2.15 12.55 16.46
CA THR A 28 3.50 12.69 17.00
C THR A 28 3.94 11.49 17.85
N GLN A 29 2.99 10.81 18.51
CA GLN A 29 3.28 9.60 19.31
C GLN A 29 3.85 8.48 18.45
N LEU A 30 3.23 8.19 17.29
CA LEU A 30 3.74 7.20 16.35
C LEU A 30 5.14 7.58 15.85
N LEU A 31 5.33 8.84 15.44
CA LEU A 31 6.63 9.33 14.98
C LEU A 31 7.72 9.22 16.05
N THR A 32 7.38 9.51 17.31
CA THR A 32 8.33 9.40 18.43
C THR A 32 8.71 7.94 18.69
N GLU A 33 7.75 7.02 18.58
CA GLU A 33 7.98 5.59 18.78
C GLU A 33 8.85 4.98 17.68
N VAL A 34 8.55 5.25 16.41
CA VAL A 34 9.35 4.75 15.27
C VAL A 34 10.75 5.37 15.19
N LEU A 35 10.98 6.47 15.90
CA LEU A 35 12.29 7.08 16.05
C LEU A 35 13.00 6.70 17.36
N GLY A 36 12.36 5.90 18.20
CA GLY A 36 12.99 5.35 19.39
C GLY A 36 14.11 4.38 19.02
N SER A 37 15.16 4.33 19.84
CA SER A 37 16.29 3.42 19.62
C SER A 37 15.84 1.95 19.54
N THR A 38 14.85 1.55 20.34
CA THR A 38 14.28 0.20 20.32
C THR A 38 13.76 -0.19 18.93
N PHE A 39 13.05 0.71 18.27
CA PHE A 39 12.52 0.46 16.92
C PHE A 39 13.63 0.52 15.87
N LEU A 40 14.53 1.52 15.96
CA LEU A 40 15.63 1.68 15.02
C LEU A 40 16.59 0.47 15.04
N ASP A 41 16.92 -0.03 16.23
CA ASP A 41 17.73 -1.24 16.42
C ASP A 41 17.00 -2.47 15.85
N PHE A 42 15.68 -2.56 16.04
CA PHE A 42 14.86 -3.65 15.50
C PHE A 42 14.83 -3.65 13.97
N ILE A 43 14.62 -2.50 13.31
CA ILE A 43 14.60 -2.43 11.85
C ILE A 43 15.99 -2.66 11.25
N ALA A 44 17.05 -2.21 11.93
CA ALA A 44 18.43 -2.48 11.52
C ALA A 44 18.74 -3.99 11.60
N ALA A 45 18.31 -4.66 12.67
CA ALA A 45 18.43 -6.12 12.82
C ALA A 45 17.62 -6.88 11.75
N ASN A 46 16.47 -6.35 11.35
CA ASN A 46 15.61 -6.89 10.29
C ASN A 46 16.00 -6.47 8.86
N ARG A 47 17.22 -5.94 8.68
CA ARG A 47 17.80 -5.59 7.37
C ARG A 47 17.04 -4.52 6.59
N TYR A 48 16.29 -3.65 7.29
CA TYR A 48 15.76 -2.46 6.64
C TYR A 48 16.91 -1.51 6.32
N THR A 49 16.88 -0.99 5.09
CA THR A 49 17.92 -0.12 4.54
C THR A 49 17.46 1.32 4.45
N HIS A 50 16.16 1.54 4.29
CA HIS A 50 15.55 2.85 4.15
C HIS A 50 14.38 2.96 5.13
N LEU A 51 14.37 4.02 5.92
CA LEU A 51 13.25 4.44 6.75
C LEU A 51 12.77 5.80 6.24
N THR A 52 11.55 5.85 5.74
CA THR A 52 10.96 7.05 5.16
C THR A 52 9.77 7.48 6.02
N LEU A 53 9.76 8.73 6.48
CA LEU A 53 8.73 9.27 7.37
C LEU A 53 7.94 10.35 6.66
N GLN A 54 6.63 10.20 6.56
CA GLN A 54 5.73 11.29 6.21
C GLN A 54 5.35 12.03 7.49
N CYS A 55 5.86 13.25 7.65
CA CYS A 55 5.63 14.08 8.84
C CYS A 55 4.63 15.24 8.61
N GLY A 56 4.14 15.44 7.38
CA GLY A 56 3.21 16.53 7.07
C GLY A 56 3.79 17.90 7.48
N ASP A 57 2.99 18.72 8.18
CA ASP A 57 3.39 20.05 8.67
C ASP A 57 4.57 20.04 9.66
N ASP A 58 4.83 18.90 10.32
CA ASP A 58 5.90 18.78 11.31
C ASP A 58 7.28 18.54 10.64
N TYR A 59 7.34 18.48 9.31
CA TYR A 59 8.56 18.18 8.54
C TYR A 59 9.73 19.14 8.82
N ASP A 60 9.49 20.44 8.91
CA ASP A 60 10.55 21.43 9.15
C ASP A 60 11.24 21.22 10.50
N HIS A 61 10.47 20.89 11.54
CA HIS A 61 11.01 20.59 12.86
C HIS A 61 11.77 19.26 12.85
N PHE A 62 11.19 18.23 12.24
CA PHE A 62 11.82 16.90 12.14
C PHE A 62 13.13 16.92 11.37
N SER A 63 13.18 17.59 10.22
CA SER A 63 14.36 17.64 9.37
C SER A 63 15.53 18.36 10.02
N ARG A 64 15.28 19.40 10.82
CA ARG A 64 16.35 20.22 11.43
C ARG A 64 16.84 19.68 12.76
N HIS A 65 15.96 19.11 13.57
CA HIS A 65 16.29 18.76 14.95
C HIS A 65 16.36 17.26 15.22
N VAL A 66 15.65 16.45 14.43
CA VAL A 66 15.47 15.03 14.71
C VAL A 66 16.30 14.15 13.78
N LEU A 67 16.39 14.47 12.49
CA LEU A 67 17.17 13.67 11.53
C LEU A 67 18.69 13.69 11.76
N PRO A 68 19.36 14.84 11.98
CA PRO A 68 20.83 14.89 12.09
C PRO A 68 21.42 13.92 13.15
N PRO A 69 20.94 13.90 14.41
CA PRO A 69 21.51 13.00 15.42
C PRO A 69 21.23 11.51 15.12
N LEU A 70 20.15 11.20 14.41
CA LEU A 70 19.82 9.82 14.04
C LEU A 70 20.71 9.30 12.90
N LEU A 71 21.00 10.15 11.92
CA LEU A 71 21.89 9.82 10.80
C LEU A 71 23.33 9.55 11.27
N GLU A 72 23.80 10.29 12.27
CA GLU A 72 25.12 10.05 12.88
C GLU A 72 25.16 8.71 13.63
N ARG A 73 24.07 8.32 14.29
CA ARG A 73 23.99 7.11 15.10
C ARG A 73 23.76 5.85 14.28
N TYR A 74 23.07 5.95 13.15
CA TYR A 74 22.69 4.82 12.29
C TYR A 74 23.17 5.02 10.84
N PRO A 75 24.49 5.02 10.57
CA PRO A 75 25.04 5.32 9.24
C PRO A 75 24.67 4.28 8.16
N THR A 76 24.23 3.09 8.58
CA THR A 76 23.79 2.01 7.67
C THR A 76 22.32 2.15 7.24
N LEU A 77 21.54 2.98 7.93
CA LEU A 77 20.11 3.16 7.69
C LEU A 77 19.87 4.54 7.07
N GLN A 78 19.29 4.57 5.87
CA GLN A 78 18.91 5.83 5.24
C GLN A 78 17.59 6.31 5.82
N ILE A 79 17.66 7.25 6.76
CA ILE A 79 16.47 7.87 7.36
C ILE A 79 16.15 9.14 6.59
N THR A 80 14.98 9.18 5.97
CA THR A 80 14.48 10.34 5.23
C THR A 80 13.11 10.72 5.74
N ALA A 81 12.77 12.00 5.63
CA ALA A 81 11.44 12.49 5.92
C ALA A 81 10.94 13.36 4.77
N PHE A 82 9.62 13.45 4.62
CA PHE A 82 8.97 14.38 3.72
C PHE A 82 7.68 14.92 4.34
N ALA A 83 7.19 16.03 3.79
CA ALA A 83 5.95 16.66 4.22
C ALA A 83 4.74 15.92 3.63
N PHE A 84 4.00 16.56 2.72
CA PHE A 84 2.91 15.94 1.96
C PHE A 84 3.35 15.68 0.52
N VAL A 85 2.85 14.59 -0.07
CA VAL A 85 3.06 14.24 -1.47
C VAL A 85 1.70 14.04 -2.14
N ASP A 86 1.58 14.48 -3.40
CA ASP A 86 0.33 14.35 -4.15
C ASP A 86 -0.05 12.88 -4.41
N ASP A 87 0.96 12.01 -4.54
CA ASP A 87 0.76 10.58 -4.75
C ASP A 87 1.60 9.74 -3.77
N LEU A 88 0.96 9.37 -2.65
CA LEU A 88 1.55 8.48 -1.65
C LEU A 88 1.80 7.06 -2.19
N ALA A 89 1.07 6.65 -3.23
CA ALA A 89 1.20 5.30 -3.79
C ALA A 89 2.58 5.08 -4.43
N VAL A 90 3.23 6.14 -4.93
CA VAL A 90 4.60 6.09 -5.47
C VAL A 90 5.60 5.73 -4.38
N GLU A 91 5.45 6.31 -3.18
CA GLU A 91 6.30 6.00 -2.03
C GLU A 91 6.00 4.60 -1.50
N MET A 92 4.73 4.22 -1.39
CA MET A 92 4.32 2.87 -0.99
C MET A 92 4.86 1.81 -1.95
N ALA A 93 4.88 2.07 -3.26
CA ALA A 93 5.39 1.12 -4.26
C ALA A 93 6.87 0.76 -4.06
N LYS A 94 7.65 1.59 -3.35
CA LYS A 94 9.03 1.26 -2.96
C LYS A 94 9.09 0.15 -1.91
N CYS A 95 8.05 0.00 -1.08
CA CYS A 95 7.91 -1.08 -0.11
C CYS A 95 7.48 -2.42 -0.75
N ARG A 96 7.14 -2.43 -2.04
CA ARG A 96 6.79 -3.67 -2.75
C ARG A 96 8.06 -4.44 -3.11
N ALA A 97 8.02 -5.76 -2.90
CA ALA A 97 9.09 -6.65 -3.31
C ALA A 97 9.30 -6.57 -4.84
N HIS A 98 10.55 -6.44 -5.24
CA HIS A 98 10.98 -6.49 -6.64
C HIS A 98 12.14 -7.48 -6.76
N PRO A 99 11.98 -8.61 -7.48
CA PRO A 99 13.03 -9.62 -7.62
C PRO A 99 14.37 -9.00 -8.03
N GLY A 100 15.43 -9.33 -7.30
CA GLY A 100 16.80 -8.87 -7.57
C GLY A 100 17.11 -7.40 -7.23
N LEU A 101 16.12 -6.59 -6.81
CA LEU A 101 16.32 -5.18 -6.49
C LEU A 101 15.85 -4.81 -5.09
N ARG A 102 14.65 -5.24 -4.69
CA ARG A 102 14.01 -4.86 -3.42
C ARG A 102 13.34 -6.04 -2.72
N GLU A 103 13.58 -6.18 -1.42
CA GLU A 103 12.84 -7.12 -0.56
C GLU A 103 11.47 -6.51 -0.19
N ALA A 104 10.56 -7.37 0.29
CA ALA A 104 9.28 -6.91 0.81
C ALA A 104 9.52 -5.98 2.00
N GLY A 105 9.16 -4.71 1.81
CA GLY A 105 9.18 -3.67 2.83
C GLY A 105 7.92 -3.71 3.70
N VAL A 106 7.68 -2.61 4.40
CA VAL A 106 6.47 -2.42 5.20
C VAL A 106 6.01 -0.98 5.14
N VAL A 107 4.70 -0.79 5.16
CA VAL A 107 4.07 0.51 5.37
C VAL A 107 3.39 0.50 6.74
N ILE A 108 3.85 1.36 7.63
CA ILE A 108 3.24 1.61 8.94
C ILE A 108 2.39 2.86 8.80
N CYS A 109 1.08 2.70 8.86
CA CYS A 109 0.15 3.82 8.73
C CYS A 109 -0.67 4.01 10.00
N HIS A 110 -1.04 5.25 10.27
CA HIS A 110 -2.18 5.50 11.15
C HIS A 110 -3.45 4.87 10.56
N ALA A 111 -4.47 4.64 11.39
CA ALA A 111 -5.78 4.10 10.96
C ALA A 111 -6.61 5.07 10.10
N GLY A 112 -5.99 5.75 9.14
CA GLY A 112 -6.65 6.58 8.13
C GLY A 112 -7.08 5.74 6.94
N THR A 113 -8.37 5.79 6.63
CA THR A 113 -8.99 4.99 5.56
C THR A 113 -8.34 5.18 4.20
N GLY A 114 -7.99 6.43 3.82
CA GLY A 114 -7.36 6.70 2.52
C GLY A 114 -6.00 5.99 2.37
N THR A 115 -5.14 6.12 3.37
CA THR A 115 -3.81 5.50 3.39
C THR A 115 -3.89 3.97 3.38
N ILE A 116 -4.85 3.38 4.09
CA ILE A 116 -5.07 1.93 4.09
C ILE A 116 -5.49 1.47 2.69
N LEU A 117 -6.45 2.14 2.06
CA LEU A 117 -6.92 1.80 0.72
C LEU A 117 -5.82 1.94 -0.34
N ASP A 118 -4.98 2.98 -0.25
CA ASP A 118 -3.83 3.15 -1.12
C ASP A 118 -2.83 2.00 -0.96
N GLY A 119 -2.53 1.62 0.28
CA GLY A 119 -1.65 0.48 0.57
C GLY A 119 -2.20 -0.84 0.02
N MET A 120 -3.50 -1.08 0.17
CA MET A 120 -4.17 -2.27 -0.37
C MET A 120 -4.14 -2.27 -1.91
N ARG A 121 -4.34 -1.11 -2.54
CA ARG A 121 -4.31 -0.96 -4.00
C ARG A 121 -2.92 -1.24 -4.58
N VAL A 122 -1.86 -0.82 -3.90
CA VAL A 122 -0.47 -1.09 -4.32
C VAL A 122 -0.07 -2.54 -4.00
N GLY A 123 -0.74 -3.17 -3.03
CA GLY A 123 -0.45 -4.54 -2.59
C GLY A 123 0.80 -4.62 -1.74
N VAL A 124 0.97 -3.67 -0.81
CA VAL A 124 2.11 -3.61 0.10
C VAL A 124 1.75 -4.22 1.47
N PRO A 125 2.72 -4.77 2.20
CA PRO A 125 2.51 -5.19 3.59
C PRO A 125 2.17 -3.98 4.48
N LEU A 126 1.06 -4.08 5.21
CA LEU A 126 0.51 -2.97 6.01
C LEU A 126 0.50 -3.28 7.51
N VAL A 127 0.95 -2.33 8.31
CA VAL A 127 0.71 -2.26 9.75
C VAL A 127 -0.14 -1.04 10.05
N VAL A 128 -1.31 -1.26 10.63
CA VAL A 128 -2.27 -0.21 10.95
C VAL A 128 -2.21 0.10 12.44
N VAL A 129 -1.78 1.31 12.79
CA VAL A 129 -1.65 1.77 14.18
C VAL A 129 -2.77 2.79 14.46
N PRO A 130 -3.83 2.43 15.20
CA PRO A 130 -4.88 3.37 15.57
C PRO A 130 -4.34 4.41 16.56
N ASN A 131 -4.84 5.64 16.46
CA ASN A 131 -4.47 6.69 17.39
C ASN A 131 -5.40 6.66 18.62
N PRO A 132 -4.90 6.33 19.82
CA PRO A 132 -5.73 6.25 21.03
C PRO A 132 -6.19 7.62 21.55
N THR A 133 -5.58 8.72 21.06
CA THR A 133 -5.92 10.09 21.49
C THR A 133 -7.06 10.70 20.70
N LEU A 134 -7.38 10.17 19.51
CA LEU A 134 -8.59 10.54 18.78
C LEU A 134 -9.79 9.77 19.36
N LYS A 135 -10.90 10.46 19.56
CA LYS A 135 -12.12 9.96 20.25
C LYS A 135 -12.86 8.84 19.53
N ASP A 136 -12.40 8.42 18.36
CA ASP A 136 -13.15 7.54 17.48
C ASP A 136 -12.62 6.11 17.60
N ASN A 137 -13.32 5.29 18.41
CA ASN A 137 -13.08 3.85 18.50
C ASN A 137 -13.17 3.14 17.13
N HIS A 138 -13.79 3.78 16.13
CA HIS A 138 -13.86 3.31 14.76
C HIS A 138 -12.48 3.05 14.12
N GLN A 139 -11.42 3.74 14.56
CA GLN A 139 -10.06 3.45 14.09
C GLN A 139 -9.59 2.06 14.52
N VAL A 140 -9.96 1.63 15.73
CA VAL A 140 -9.63 0.30 16.25
C VAL A 140 -10.43 -0.76 15.51
N GLU A 141 -11.74 -0.55 15.34
CA GLU A 141 -12.62 -1.45 14.58
C GLU A 141 -12.10 -1.68 13.15
N LEU A 142 -11.64 -0.61 12.49
CA LEU A 142 -11.05 -0.71 11.15
C LEU A 142 -9.74 -1.52 11.16
N ALA A 143 -8.86 -1.29 12.12
CA ALA A 143 -7.60 -2.03 12.23
C ALA A 143 -7.85 -3.53 12.52
N GLU A 144 -8.81 -3.84 13.38
CA GLU A 144 -9.23 -5.21 13.68
C GLU A 144 -9.81 -5.91 12.45
N GLU A 145 -10.67 -5.24 11.68
CA GLU A 145 -11.25 -5.80 10.46
C GLU A 145 -10.19 -6.05 9.38
N ILE A 146 -9.23 -5.13 9.20
CA ILE A 146 -8.10 -5.31 8.27
C ILE A 146 -7.27 -6.55 8.64
N GLN A 147 -7.00 -6.74 9.94
CA GLN A 147 -6.31 -7.93 10.41
C GLN A 147 -7.13 -9.21 10.24
N ARG A 148 -8.43 -9.15 10.54
CA ARG A 148 -9.35 -10.30 10.40
C ARG A 148 -9.43 -10.79 8.96
N GLN A 149 -9.40 -9.87 8.01
CA GLN A 149 -9.42 -10.16 6.57
C GLN A 149 -8.03 -10.56 6.02
N GLY A 150 -6.97 -10.38 6.81
CA GLY A 150 -5.60 -10.72 6.41
C GLY A 150 -4.95 -9.72 5.47
N TYR A 151 -5.44 -8.48 5.39
CA TYR A 151 -4.86 -7.44 4.53
C TYR A 151 -3.71 -6.67 5.21
N GLY A 152 -3.60 -6.74 6.53
CA GLY A 152 -2.55 -6.10 7.31
C GLY A 152 -2.56 -6.58 8.76
N ILE A 153 -1.68 -6.03 9.59
CA ILE A 153 -1.62 -6.31 11.03
C ILE A 153 -2.03 -5.07 11.81
N TRP A 154 -2.80 -5.29 12.87
CA TRP A 154 -3.09 -4.26 13.86
C TRP A 154 -1.85 -4.04 14.75
N GLY A 155 -1.29 -2.84 14.69
CA GLY A 155 -0.17 -2.41 15.53
C GLY A 155 -0.63 -1.64 16.74
N ARG A 156 -0.01 -1.89 17.89
CA ARG A 156 -0.25 -1.15 19.12
C ARG A 156 0.93 -0.21 19.40
N LEU A 157 0.64 1.02 19.81
CA LEU A 157 1.68 1.91 20.33
C LEU A 157 2.38 1.28 21.55
N GLY A 158 3.70 1.30 21.53
CA GLY A 158 4.61 0.65 22.46
C GLY A 158 5.07 -0.74 22.02
N ASP A 159 4.46 -1.34 20.99
CA ASP A 159 4.73 -2.72 20.57
C ASP A 159 4.66 -2.90 19.04
N ILE A 160 5.10 -1.89 18.29
CA ILE A 160 5.13 -1.95 16.82
C ILE A 160 6.07 -3.06 16.32
N SER A 161 7.14 -3.37 17.05
CA SER A 161 8.06 -4.45 16.71
C SER A 161 7.35 -5.80 16.63
N TRP A 162 6.46 -6.10 17.59
CA TRP A 162 5.63 -7.31 17.54
C TRP A 162 4.74 -7.33 16.30
N ALA A 163 4.12 -6.21 15.95
CA ALA A 163 3.28 -6.12 14.75
C ALA A 163 4.08 -6.43 13.46
N LEU A 164 5.34 -6.02 13.39
CA LEU A 164 6.23 -6.34 12.26
C LEU A 164 6.60 -7.82 12.18
N GLU A 165 6.82 -8.49 13.32
CA GLU A 165 7.06 -9.93 13.37
C GLU A 165 5.82 -10.71 12.89
N GLN A 166 4.64 -10.31 13.37
CA GLN A 166 3.37 -10.92 12.97
C GLN A 166 3.07 -10.70 11.49
N LEU A 167 3.45 -9.55 10.95
CA LEU A 167 3.29 -9.26 9.53
C LEU A 167 4.15 -10.21 8.69
N ALA A 168 5.39 -10.50 9.10
CA ALA A 168 6.24 -11.46 8.41
C ALA A 168 5.59 -12.86 8.36
N LEU A 169 4.98 -13.30 9.46
CA LEU A 169 4.24 -14.58 9.51
C LEU A 169 2.99 -14.56 8.63
N LEU A 170 2.27 -13.44 8.58
CA LEU A 170 1.10 -13.29 7.72
C LEU A 170 1.48 -13.35 6.24
N LEU A 171 2.57 -12.71 5.84
CA LEU A 171 3.05 -12.76 4.46
C LEU A 171 3.44 -14.18 4.05
N ASP A 172 4.19 -14.91 4.89
CA ASP A 172 4.54 -16.32 4.64
C ASP A 172 3.29 -17.21 4.53
N LYS A 173 2.27 -16.97 5.38
CA LYS A 173 0.99 -17.68 5.30
C LYS A 173 0.26 -17.36 3.99
N THR A 174 0.20 -16.11 3.59
CA THR A 174 -0.48 -15.66 2.37
C THR A 174 0.23 -16.21 1.13
N GLU A 175 1.56 -16.20 1.08
CA GLU A 175 2.35 -16.80 -0.02
C GLU A 175 2.08 -18.30 -0.16
N ARG A 176 2.01 -19.03 0.96
CA ARG A 176 1.67 -20.47 0.96
C ARG A 176 0.24 -20.74 0.54
N GLN A 177 -0.70 -19.89 0.96
CA GLN A 177 -2.12 -20.05 0.66
C GLN A 177 -2.46 -19.69 -0.80
N PHE A 178 -1.75 -18.72 -1.39
CA PHE A 178 -2.01 -18.19 -2.73
C PHE A 178 -0.83 -18.37 -3.68
N SER A 179 -0.10 -19.48 -3.56
CA SER A 179 0.95 -19.82 -4.52
C SER A 179 0.34 -20.02 -5.92
N PRO A 180 0.70 -19.19 -6.92
CA PRO A 180 0.20 -19.37 -8.27
C PRO A 180 0.65 -20.72 -8.80
N HIS A 181 -0.26 -21.47 -9.41
CA HIS A 181 0.11 -22.72 -10.05
C HIS A 181 1.06 -22.39 -11.21
N PRO A 182 2.23 -23.04 -11.30
CA PRO A 182 3.15 -22.79 -12.39
C PRO A 182 2.44 -23.15 -13.69
N VAL A 183 2.15 -22.13 -14.51
CA VAL A 183 1.67 -22.35 -15.87
C VAL A 183 2.89 -22.76 -16.67
N ALA A 184 3.00 -24.06 -16.97
CA ALA A 184 4.05 -24.54 -17.85
C ALA A 184 3.92 -23.82 -19.20
N ASN A 185 4.99 -23.17 -19.66
CA ASN A 185 5.09 -22.54 -20.98
C ASN A 185 4.96 -23.55 -22.15
N GLU A 186 4.70 -24.84 -21.88
CA GLU A 186 4.56 -25.92 -22.86
C GLU A 186 3.11 -26.20 -23.26
N VAL A 187 2.12 -25.47 -22.74
CA VAL A 187 0.74 -25.63 -23.22
C VAL A 187 0.55 -24.77 -24.45
N ALA A 188 0.43 -25.41 -25.62
CA ALA A 188 0.02 -24.76 -26.86
C ALA A 188 -1.18 -23.83 -26.57
N PRO A 189 -1.21 -22.59 -27.09
CA PRO A 189 -2.26 -21.64 -26.77
C PRO A 189 -3.61 -22.28 -27.09
N LEU A 190 -4.37 -22.60 -26.04
CA LEU A 190 -5.75 -23.03 -26.15
C LEU A 190 -6.49 -21.84 -26.77
N ASN A 191 -6.80 -21.93 -28.06
CA ASN A 191 -7.66 -20.97 -28.76
C ASN A 191 -9.10 -21.19 -28.31
N VAL A 192 -9.36 -20.89 -27.05
CA VAL A 192 -10.67 -20.99 -26.42
C VAL A 192 -11.17 -19.57 -26.25
N ASP A 193 -12.14 -19.20 -27.06
CA ASP A 193 -12.87 -17.95 -26.86
C ASP A 193 -13.75 -18.09 -25.61
N LEU A 194 -13.30 -17.47 -24.52
CA LEU A 194 -13.98 -17.49 -23.22
C LEU A 194 -15.43 -16.99 -23.33
N TRP A 195 -15.74 -16.13 -24.31
CA TRP A 195 -17.10 -15.64 -24.55
C TRP A 195 -18.02 -16.72 -25.14
N GLN A 196 -17.50 -17.59 -26.00
CA GLN A 196 -18.27 -18.73 -26.52
C GLN A 196 -18.58 -19.74 -25.41
N VAL A 197 -17.61 -20.01 -24.53
CA VAL A 197 -17.79 -20.95 -23.42
C VAL A 197 -18.81 -20.41 -22.41
N SER A 198 -18.71 -19.12 -22.06
CA SER A 198 -19.66 -18.47 -21.14
C SER A 198 -21.08 -18.44 -21.72
N GLY A 199 -21.23 -18.14 -23.01
CA GLY A 199 -22.53 -18.17 -23.68
C GLY A 199 -23.17 -19.56 -23.69
N ALA A 200 -22.37 -20.61 -23.95
CA ALA A 200 -22.84 -21.99 -23.92
C ALA A 200 -23.22 -22.49 -22.51
N MET A 201 -22.60 -21.94 -21.46
CA MET A 201 -22.94 -22.26 -20.06
C MET A 201 -24.22 -21.57 -19.61
N MET A 202 -24.41 -20.29 -19.98
CA MET A 202 -25.63 -19.54 -19.66
C MET A 202 -26.85 -20.03 -20.43
N GLY A 203 -26.67 -20.54 -21.65
CA GLY A 203 -27.74 -21.18 -22.43
C GLY A 203 -28.33 -22.45 -21.79
N ARG A 204 -27.68 -23.04 -20.78
CA ARG A 204 -28.23 -24.18 -20.02
C ARG A 204 -29.24 -23.79 -18.95
N TYR A 205 -29.38 -22.49 -18.66
CA TYR A 205 -30.32 -21.96 -17.66
C TYR A 205 -31.57 -21.31 -18.27
N SER A 206 -31.62 -21.11 -19.59
CA SER A 206 -32.78 -20.56 -20.30
C SER A 206 -33.37 -21.64 -21.20
N GLY A 207 -34.53 -22.20 -20.82
CA GLY A 207 -35.21 -23.27 -21.55
C GLY A 207 -35.89 -22.86 -22.86
N GLU A 208 -35.22 -22.12 -23.75
CA GLU A 208 -35.71 -21.83 -25.12
C GLU A 208 -34.57 -21.77 -26.16
N PRO A 209 -34.82 -22.06 -27.45
CA PRO A 209 -33.78 -22.28 -28.44
C PRO A 209 -33.08 -20.98 -28.87
N THR A 210 -31.77 -21.11 -29.03
CA THR A 210 -30.77 -20.07 -29.32
C THR A 210 -31.05 -19.25 -30.58
N THR A 211 -31.02 -17.91 -30.44
CA THR A 211 -30.60 -17.00 -31.53
C THR A 211 -29.17 -16.56 -31.25
N ALA A 212 -28.30 -16.72 -32.24
CA ALA A 212 -26.86 -16.53 -32.10
C ALA A 212 -26.50 -15.07 -31.80
N PHE A 213 -25.93 -14.82 -30.61
CA PHE A 213 -25.26 -13.55 -30.32
C PHE A 213 -23.93 -13.50 -31.09
N LYS A 214 -23.81 -12.52 -31.98
CA LYS A 214 -22.63 -12.29 -32.82
C LYS A 214 -21.63 -11.44 -32.05
N ALA A 215 -20.39 -11.91 -31.95
CA ALA A 215 -19.30 -11.18 -31.29
C ALA A 215 -19.06 -9.79 -31.93
N PRO A 216 -18.70 -8.75 -31.15
CA PRO A 216 -18.32 -7.46 -31.71
C PRO A 216 -17.02 -7.57 -32.52
N ALA A 217 -17.02 -7.04 -33.73
CA ALA A 217 -15.89 -7.11 -34.65
C ALA A 217 -14.67 -6.31 -34.15
N LYS A 218 -13.48 -6.90 -34.30
CA LYS A 218 -12.17 -6.26 -34.15
C LYS A 218 -12.09 -5.02 -35.06
N VAL A 219 -11.75 -3.87 -34.49
CA VAL A 219 -11.37 -2.67 -35.25
C VAL A 219 -9.84 -2.55 -35.18
N GLU A 220 -9.19 -2.73 -36.33
CA GLU A 220 -7.77 -2.42 -36.54
C GLU A 220 -7.64 -1.03 -37.19
N GLY A 221 -6.84 -0.16 -36.57
CA GLY A 221 -6.01 0.90 -37.17
C GLY A 221 -6.67 2.06 -37.94
N SER A 222 -6.69 3.26 -37.35
CA SER A 222 -6.32 4.53 -38.01
C SER A 222 -6.39 5.69 -37.00
N GLU A 223 -5.35 6.53 -37.02
CA GLU A 223 -5.13 7.71 -36.19
C GLU A 223 -6.24 8.78 -36.32
N GLY A 224 -6.49 9.54 -35.24
CA GLY A 224 -7.40 10.69 -35.25
C GLY A 224 -7.71 11.32 -33.88
N SER A 225 -6.86 12.26 -33.48
CA SER A 225 -7.08 13.45 -32.62
C SER A 225 -8.42 13.70 -31.89
N ILE A 226 -8.27 14.22 -30.65
CA ILE A 226 -9.05 15.33 -30.04
C ILE A 226 -10.38 15.02 -29.30
N THR A 227 -10.30 15.18 -27.96
CA THR A 227 -11.28 15.76 -27.01
C THR A 227 -12.61 15.06 -26.71
N GLY A 228 -13.03 15.16 -25.44
CA GLY A 228 -14.44 15.06 -25.08
C GLY A 228 -14.70 14.62 -23.64
N ALA A 229 -14.86 15.61 -22.75
CA ALA A 229 -15.28 15.49 -21.37
C ALA A 229 -16.42 14.48 -21.12
N ARG A 230 -16.34 13.69 -20.04
CA ARG A 230 -17.49 12.97 -19.47
C ARG A 230 -17.92 13.63 -18.17
N ARG A 231 -19.08 14.29 -18.28
CA ARG A 231 -19.83 15.01 -17.26
C ARG A 231 -20.22 14.12 -16.07
N GLU A 232 -20.23 14.78 -14.93
CA GLU A 232 -20.77 14.42 -13.62
C GLU A 232 -22.23 13.94 -13.70
N VAL A 233 -22.60 13.03 -12.79
CA VAL A 233 -24.00 12.71 -12.49
C VAL A 233 -24.32 13.29 -11.12
N GLN A 234 -25.06 14.40 -11.12
CA GLN A 234 -25.63 15.05 -9.93
C GLN A 234 -26.70 14.15 -9.29
N ARG A 235 -26.70 14.09 -7.96
CA ARG A 235 -27.84 13.69 -7.12
C ARG A 235 -28.12 14.85 -6.16
N GLU A 236 -29.27 15.51 -6.32
CA GLU A 236 -29.95 16.34 -5.30
C GLU A 236 -31.32 15.65 -5.09
N GLU A 237 -31.64 15.18 -3.88
CA GLU A 237 -32.41 15.87 -2.82
C GLU A 237 -33.78 16.38 -3.32
N VAL A 238 -34.90 16.15 -2.62
CA VAL A 238 -35.32 16.86 -1.41
C VAL A 238 -36.46 16.08 -0.72
N ALA A 239 -36.43 15.96 0.62
CA ALA A 239 -37.54 16.35 1.51
C ALA A 239 -37.27 15.96 2.98
N GLN A 240 -36.73 16.92 3.73
CA GLN A 240 -37.04 17.09 5.15
C GLN A 240 -37.52 18.53 5.36
N MET A 241 -38.64 18.70 6.04
CA MET A 241 -38.91 19.89 6.85
C MET A 241 -39.88 19.51 7.97
N THR A 242 -39.43 19.80 9.20
CA THR A 242 -40.12 19.70 10.49
C THR A 242 -40.96 20.94 10.78
N MET A 243 -42.04 20.73 11.53
CA MET A 243 -42.70 21.58 12.54
C MET A 243 -43.00 23.06 12.22
N ASP A 244 -44.29 23.37 12.27
CA ASP A 244 -44.88 24.31 13.24
C ASP A 244 -46.08 23.62 13.93
#